data_AF-A0A916J4C2-F1
#
_entry.id   AF-A0A916J4C2-F1
#
_cell.length_a   1.000
_cell.length_b   1.000
_cell.length_c   1.000
_cell.angle_alpha   90.00
_cell.angle_beta   90.00
_cell.angle_gamma   90.00
#
_symmetry.space_group_name_H-M   'P 1'
#
loop_
_entity.id
_entity.type
_entity.pdbx_description
1 polymer ?
#
loop_
_entity_poly.entity_id
_entity_poly.type
_entity_poly.pdbx_seq_one_letter_code
_entity_poly.pdbx_strand_id
1 'polypeptide(L)'
;MARRASGGEWLEEAKACLAKARTVEELRQAQAVVLPLEYGLSLEQTARAIGVSAGWACQLRTRFVRGEGVPGYGASRRGGRRRENMTREEEAAFLLPFFEKARVGDILVVSEIKQALDARLGRTVALASAYNLLHRHGWRKLAPDKRHPKADVTAQEDWRKNSPASSGKSTGSGKAKVRSG
;
A
#
# COMPACT_ATOMS: atom_id res chain seq x y z
N MET A 1 -16.29 47.23 1.34
CA MET A 1 -15.56 47.22 0.06
C MET A 1 -14.79 45.92 -0.06
N ALA A 2 -14.91 45.20 -1.19
CA ALA A 2 -14.12 44.00 -1.42
C ALA A 2 -12.62 44.38 -1.51
N ARG A 3 -11.75 43.64 -0.83
CA ARG A 3 -10.29 43.86 -0.95
C ARG A 3 -9.87 43.66 -2.40
N ARG A 4 -9.08 44.58 -2.94
CA ARG A 4 -8.45 44.39 -4.26
C ARG A 4 -7.53 43.16 -4.22
N ALA A 5 -7.57 42.35 -5.27
CA ALA A 5 -6.68 41.21 -5.39
C ALA A 5 -5.23 41.69 -5.56
N SER A 6 -4.32 41.15 -4.75
CA SER A 6 -2.86 41.34 -4.86
C SER A 6 -2.21 40.38 -5.90
N GLY A 7 -0.93 40.55 -6.20
CA GLY A 7 -0.19 39.61 -7.07
C GLY A 7 -0.32 39.89 -8.57
N GLY A 8 -0.41 41.17 -8.96
CA GLY A 8 -0.46 41.59 -10.37
C GLY A 8 0.74 41.12 -11.21
N GLU A 9 1.88 40.87 -10.57
CA GLU A 9 3.10 40.32 -11.20
C GLU A 9 2.87 38.97 -11.88
N TRP A 10 1.90 38.18 -11.39
CA TRP A 10 1.59 36.84 -11.89
C TRP A 10 0.50 36.82 -12.96
N LEU A 11 0.00 37.99 -13.39
CA LEU A 11 -1.13 38.09 -14.32
C LEU A 11 -0.80 37.52 -15.70
N GLU A 12 0.34 37.90 -16.28
CA GLU A 12 0.76 37.43 -17.60
C GLU A 12 1.07 35.94 -17.60
N GLU A 13 1.66 35.42 -16.53
CA GLU A 13 1.88 33.99 -16.36
C GLU A 13 0.56 33.22 -16.21
N ALA A 14 -0.41 33.76 -15.47
CA ALA A 14 -1.73 33.16 -15.34
C ALA A 14 -2.48 33.11 -16.68
N LYS A 15 -2.38 34.16 -17.50
CA LYS A 15 -2.91 34.17 -18.88
C LYS A 15 -2.26 33.11 -19.76
N ALA A 16 -0.93 33.00 -19.71
CA ALA A 16 -0.22 31.95 -20.44
C ALA A 16 -0.60 30.54 -19.96
N CYS A 17 -0.86 30.37 -18.66
CA CYS A 17 -1.34 29.12 -18.07
C CYS A 17 -2.76 28.77 -18.53
N LEU A 18 -3.68 29.75 -18.60
CA LEU A 18 -5.04 29.54 -19.11
C LEU A 18 -5.05 28.95 -20.52
N ALA A 19 -4.21 29.46 -21.42
CA ALA A 19 -4.13 28.99 -22.79
C ALA A 19 -3.53 27.58 -22.92
N LYS A 20 -2.68 27.18 -21.97
CA LYS A 20 -1.96 25.89 -21.99
C LYS A 20 -2.59 24.81 -21.09
N ALA A 21 -3.61 25.17 -20.30
CA ALA A 21 -4.23 24.30 -19.32
C ALA A 21 -4.81 23.03 -19.97
N ARG A 22 -4.46 21.87 -19.43
CA ARG A 22 -4.95 20.54 -19.84
C ARG A 22 -5.89 19.93 -18.82
N THR A 23 -5.83 20.39 -17.57
CA THR A 23 -6.69 19.90 -16.49
C THR A 23 -7.68 20.97 -16.03
N VAL A 24 -8.84 20.53 -15.52
CA VAL A 24 -9.83 21.45 -14.93
C VAL A 24 -9.25 22.21 -13.74
N GLU A 25 -8.34 21.58 -12.99
CA GLU A 25 -7.70 22.22 -11.85
C GLU A 25 -6.70 23.29 -12.30
N GLU A 26 -5.93 23.06 -13.36
CA GLU A 26 -5.06 24.08 -14.00
C GLU A 26 -5.87 25.28 -14.45
N LEU A 27 -6.96 25.02 -15.17
CA LEU A 27 -7.84 26.06 -15.68
C LEU A 27 -8.43 26.90 -14.53
N ARG A 28 -9.00 26.25 -13.52
CA ARG A 28 -9.60 26.94 -12.37
C ARG A 28 -8.57 27.71 -11.56
N GLN A 29 -7.35 27.20 -11.44
CA GLN A 29 -6.28 27.86 -10.69
C GLN A 29 -5.83 29.15 -11.39
N ALA A 30 -5.66 29.12 -12.71
CA ALA A 30 -5.33 30.31 -13.48
C ALA A 30 -6.52 31.31 -13.55
N GLN A 31 -7.76 30.83 -13.68
CA GLN A 31 -8.96 31.67 -13.63
C GLN A 31 -9.11 32.40 -12.29
N ALA A 32 -8.74 31.76 -11.17
CA ALA A 32 -8.78 32.36 -9.84
C ALA A 32 -7.82 33.55 -9.68
N VAL A 33 -6.82 33.68 -10.56
CA VAL A 33 -5.87 34.81 -10.61
C VAL A 33 -6.34 35.86 -11.61
N VAL A 34 -6.69 35.45 -12.83
CA VAL A 34 -7.04 36.36 -13.94
C VAL A 34 -8.36 37.09 -13.68
N LEU A 35 -9.40 36.37 -13.21
CA LEU A 35 -10.73 36.95 -13.04
C LEU A 35 -10.76 38.15 -12.06
N PRO A 36 -10.13 38.08 -10.88
CA PRO A 36 -10.05 39.25 -9.99
C PRO A 36 -9.13 40.37 -10.47
N LEU A 37 -8.01 40.05 -11.11
CA LEU A 37 -6.97 41.03 -11.46
C LEU A 37 -7.26 41.80 -12.74
N GLU A 38 -7.78 41.12 -13.78
CA GLU A 38 -8.06 41.74 -15.07
C GLU A 38 -9.49 42.26 -15.18
N TYR A 39 -10.45 41.50 -14.64
CA TYR A 39 -11.89 41.82 -14.76
C TYR A 39 -12.48 42.41 -13.48
N GLY A 40 -11.68 42.60 -12.43
CA GLY A 40 -12.13 43.24 -11.17
C GLY A 40 -13.16 42.44 -10.39
N LEU A 41 -13.33 41.14 -10.67
CA LEU A 41 -14.30 40.28 -9.98
C LEU A 41 -13.92 40.12 -8.50
N SER A 42 -14.94 40.13 -7.63
CA SER A 42 -14.74 39.74 -6.23
C SER A 42 -14.43 38.24 -6.14
N LEU A 43 -13.75 37.81 -5.08
CA LEU A 43 -13.47 36.37 -4.88
C LEU A 43 -14.75 35.53 -4.86
N GLU A 44 -15.86 36.07 -4.36
CA GLU A 44 -17.16 35.39 -4.36
C GLU A 44 -17.73 35.24 -5.77
N GLN A 45 -17.63 36.30 -6.59
CA GLN A 45 -18.05 36.27 -7.99
C GLN A 45 -17.19 35.33 -8.81
N THR A 46 -15.86 35.36 -8.61
CA THR A 46 -14.91 34.43 -9.22
C THR A 46 -15.25 32.98 -8.85
N ALA A 47 -15.49 32.70 -7.57
CA ALA A 47 -15.85 31.37 -7.10
C ALA A 47 -17.14 30.86 -7.76
N ARG A 48 -18.15 31.72 -7.88
CA ARG A 48 -19.40 31.42 -8.59
C ARG A 48 -19.17 31.15 -10.08
N ALA A 49 -18.32 31.94 -10.74
CA ALA A 49 -18.01 31.80 -12.16
C ALA A 49 -17.29 30.48 -12.48
N ILE A 50 -16.37 30.04 -11.62
CA ILE A 50 -15.58 28.81 -11.83
C ILE A 50 -16.21 27.55 -11.19
N GLY A 51 -17.30 27.73 -10.44
CA GLY A 51 -18.08 26.66 -9.82
C GLY A 51 -17.43 26.04 -8.57
N VAL A 52 -16.84 26.87 -7.69
CA VAL A 52 -16.19 26.43 -6.44
C VAL A 52 -16.59 27.30 -5.26
N SER A 53 -16.16 26.95 -4.04
CA SER A 53 -16.38 27.79 -2.86
C SER A 53 -15.43 29.00 -2.82
N ALA A 54 -15.84 30.09 -2.16
CA ALA A 54 -15.00 31.29 -2.02
C ALA A 54 -13.65 31.00 -1.35
N GLY A 55 -13.64 30.12 -0.33
CA GLY A 55 -12.42 29.67 0.32
C GLY A 55 -11.50 28.89 -0.63
N TRP A 56 -12.06 28.03 -1.47
CA TRP A 56 -11.28 27.29 -2.47
C TRP A 56 -10.72 28.19 -3.56
N ALA A 57 -11.49 29.16 -4.06
CA ALA A 57 -10.99 30.16 -5.02
C ALA A 57 -9.81 30.96 -4.45
N CYS A 58 -9.86 31.35 -3.17
CA CYS A 58 -8.75 32.00 -2.47
C CYS A 58 -7.52 31.09 -2.39
N GLN A 59 -7.72 29.82 -2.05
CA GLN A 59 -6.65 28.82 -1.96
C GLN A 59 -6.00 28.56 -3.33
N LEU A 60 -6.79 28.43 -4.39
CA LEU A 60 -6.30 28.28 -5.77
C LEU A 60 -5.40 29.45 -6.17
N ARG A 61 -5.86 30.69 -5.95
CA ARG A 61 -5.07 31.89 -6.23
C ARG A 61 -3.75 31.91 -5.43
N THR A 62 -3.81 31.56 -4.15
CA THR A 62 -2.63 31.54 -3.28
C THR A 62 -1.62 30.48 -3.71
N ARG A 63 -2.09 29.30 -4.10
CA ARG A 63 -1.23 28.24 -4.65
C ARG A 63 -0.51 28.68 -5.92
N PHE A 64 -1.23 29.36 -6.82
CA PHE A 64 -0.64 29.90 -8.04
C PHE A 64 0.50 30.88 -7.72
N VAL A 65 0.23 31.87 -6.87
CA VAL A 65 1.22 32.90 -6.49
C VAL A 65 2.43 32.32 -5.75
N ARG A 66 2.25 31.23 -4.99
CA ARG A 66 3.36 30.58 -4.27
C ARG A 66 4.23 29.68 -5.16
N GLY A 67 3.89 29.53 -6.43
CA GLY A 67 4.53 28.52 -7.29
C GLY A 67 4.26 27.08 -6.81
N GLU A 68 3.31 26.90 -5.89
CA GLU A 68 2.73 25.61 -5.54
C GLU A 68 1.81 25.24 -6.70
N GLY A 69 2.42 24.84 -7.82
CA GLY A 69 1.75 24.49 -9.04
C GLY A 69 0.58 23.54 -8.80
N VAL A 70 -0.30 23.49 -9.80
CA VAL A 70 -1.52 22.69 -9.82
C VAL A 70 -1.26 21.30 -9.25
N PRO A 71 -2.12 20.77 -8.36
CA PRO A 71 -1.99 19.42 -7.78
C PRO A 71 -1.90 18.34 -8.86
N GLY A 72 -0.68 18.11 -9.34
CA GLY A 72 -0.42 17.29 -10.53
C GLY A 72 1.03 17.39 -11.00
N TYR A 73 1.67 18.57 -10.88
CA TYR A 73 3.02 18.81 -11.38
C TYR A 73 4.13 18.95 -10.32
N GLY A 74 3.90 18.49 -9.09
CA GLY A 74 4.96 18.51 -8.05
C GLY A 74 4.48 18.47 -6.60
N ALA A 75 3.18 18.62 -6.34
CA ALA A 75 2.64 18.38 -5.02
C ALA A 75 2.89 16.92 -4.63
N SER A 76 3.67 16.68 -3.57
CA SER A 76 3.88 15.33 -3.05
C SER A 76 2.51 14.69 -2.79
N ARG A 77 2.13 13.68 -3.59
CA ARG A 77 0.85 12.98 -3.39
C ARG A 77 0.83 12.51 -1.94
N ARG A 78 -0.24 12.87 -1.21
CA ARG A 78 -0.48 12.32 0.12
C ARG A 78 -0.52 10.80 -0.02
N GLY A 79 0.35 10.12 0.73
CA GLY A 79 0.59 8.68 0.59
C GLY A 79 2.06 8.31 0.80
N GLY A 80 2.36 7.03 0.62
CA GLY A 80 3.70 6.47 0.76
C GLY A 80 3.99 5.90 2.16
N ARG A 81 5.17 5.30 2.31
CA ARG A 81 5.64 4.62 3.54
C ARG A 81 6.15 5.62 4.59
N ARG A 82 5.35 6.61 4.96
CA ARG A 82 5.75 7.68 5.92
C ARG A 82 5.83 7.21 7.38
N ARG A 83 5.30 6.02 7.68
CA ARG A 83 5.30 5.39 9.01
C ARG A 83 5.89 3.98 8.93
N GLU A 84 6.97 3.81 8.15
CA GLU A 84 7.66 2.53 8.09
C GLU A 84 8.38 2.23 9.40
N ASN A 85 8.40 0.96 9.78
CA ASN A 85 9.16 0.52 10.96
C ASN A 85 10.66 0.48 10.68
N MET A 86 11.03 0.24 9.42
CA MET A 86 12.40 0.05 8.92
C MET A 86 12.42 0.42 7.42
N THR A 87 13.57 0.85 6.91
CA THR A 87 13.77 1.09 5.48
C THR A 87 13.74 -0.24 4.71
N ARG A 88 13.56 -0.20 3.38
CA ARG A 88 13.53 -1.44 2.58
C ARG A 88 14.83 -2.24 2.68
N GLU A 89 15.97 -1.56 2.76
CA GLU A 89 17.29 -2.18 2.86
C GLU A 89 17.48 -2.83 4.23
N GLU A 90 17.10 -2.14 5.31
CA GLU A 90 17.13 -2.68 6.67
C GLU A 90 16.24 -3.90 6.82
N GLU A 91 15.05 -3.89 6.22
CA GLU A 91 14.16 -5.04 6.22
C GLU A 91 14.75 -6.24 5.49
N ALA A 92 15.41 -6.02 4.34
CA ALA A 92 16.07 -7.10 3.60
C ALA A 92 17.23 -7.69 4.41
N ALA A 93 18.05 -6.84 5.04
CA ALA A 93 19.13 -7.28 5.93
C ALA A 93 18.60 -8.05 7.15
N PHE A 94 17.47 -7.62 7.72
CA PHE A 94 16.82 -8.32 8.82
C PHE A 94 16.29 -9.69 8.43
N LEU A 95 15.72 -9.84 7.22
CA LEU A 95 15.15 -11.10 6.75
C LEU A 95 16.18 -12.09 6.22
N LEU A 96 17.36 -11.62 5.79
CA LEU A 96 18.41 -12.45 5.17
C LEU A 96 18.73 -13.73 5.98
N PRO A 97 18.99 -13.66 7.31
CA PRO A 97 19.33 -14.86 8.08
C PRO A 97 18.18 -15.88 8.15
N PHE A 98 16.93 -15.41 8.11
CA PHE A 98 15.76 -16.29 8.12
C PHE A 98 15.58 -16.99 6.77
N PHE A 99 15.86 -16.30 5.67
CA PHE A 99 15.82 -16.89 4.34
C PHE A 99 16.96 -17.87 4.09
N GLU A 100 18.16 -17.61 4.61
CA GLU A 100 19.29 -18.55 4.52
C GLU A 100 19.00 -19.86 5.26
N LYS A 101 18.48 -19.77 6.49
CA LYS A 101 18.01 -20.95 7.23
C LYS A 101 16.94 -21.72 6.46
N ALA A 102 15.96 -21.01 5.91
CA ALA A 102 14.88 -21.64 5.15
C ALA A 102 15.37 -22.33 3.86
N ARG A 103 16.43 -21.83 3.22
CA ARG A 103 17.04 -22.47 2.04
C ARG A 103 17.71 -23.80 2.35
N VAL A 104 18.18 -24.01 3.58
CA VAL A 104 18.82 -25.26 4.03
C VAL A 104 17.78 -26.37 4.29
N GLY A 105 16.49 -26.05 4.20
CA GLY A 105 15.37 -26.99 4.35
C GLY A 105 14.53 -26.75 5.59
N ASP A 106 14.86 -25.74 6.40
CA ASP A 106 14.06 -25.38 7.57
C ASP A 106 12.78 -24.63 7.19
N ILE A 107 11.70 -24.89 7.94
CA ILE A 107 10.45 -24.17 7.77
C ILE A 107 10.62 -22.76 8.34
N LEU A 108 10.30 -21.75 7.55
CA LEU A 108 10.29 -20.37 8.03
C LEU A 108 9.12 -20.15 9.00
N VAL A 109 9.45 -19.98 10.28
CA VAL A 109 8.47 -19.81 11.37
C VAL A 109 8.17 -18.32 11.58
N VAL A 110 6.97 -17.89 11.22
CA VAL A 110 6.56 -16.47 11.29
C VAL A 110 6.54 -15.92 12.73
N SER A 111 6.26 -16.76 13.73
CA SER A 111 6.28 -16.35 15.13
C SER A 111 7.68 -15.96 15.62
N GLU A 112 8.73 -16.64 15.15
CA GLU A 112 10.12 -16.29 15.48
C GLU A 112 10.52 -14.95 14.86
N ILE A 113 10.13 -14.72 13.61
CA ILE A 113 10.35 -13.43 12.93
C ILE A 113 9.62 -12.30 13.65
N LYS A 114 8.40 -12.55 14.13
CA LYS A 114 7.66 -11.57 14.92
C LYS A 114 8.38 -11.24 16.23
N GLN A 115 8.87 -12.24 16.96
CA GLN A 115 9.63 -12.02 18.20
C GLN A 115 10.93 -11.24 17.95
N ALA A 116 11.66 -11.59 16.90
CA ALA A 116 12.86 -10.87 16.48
C ALA A 116 12.54 -9.42 16.07
N LEU A 117 11.39 -9.20 15.40
CA LEU A 117 10.92 -7.88 15.02
C LEU A 117 10.50 -7.04 16.24
N ASP A 118 9.83 -7.65 17.22
CA ASP A 118 9.48 -6.98 18.49
C ASP A 118 10.74 -6.54 19.24
N ALA A 119 11.74 -7.43 19.34
CA ALA A 119 13.01 -7.15 20.00
C ALA A 119 13.80 -6.04 19.28
N ARG A 120 13.83 -6.09 17.94
CA ARG A 120 14.51 -5.08 17.11
C ARG A 120 13.89 -3.69 17.24
N LEU A 121 12.56 -3.62 17.34
CA LEU A 121 11.81 -2.37 17.43
C LEU A 121 11.57 -1.89 18.87
N GLY A 122 11.91 -2.70 19.88
CA GLY A 122 11.68 -2.41 21.30
C GLY A 122 10.19 -2.31 21.68
N ARG A 123 9.29 -2.85 20.85
CA ARG A 123 7.83 -2.80 21.08
C ARG A 123 7.13 -3.97 20.44
N THR A 124 6.00 -4.36 20.99
CA THR A 124 5.17 -5.42 20.42
C THR A 124 4.49 -4.94 19.14
N VAL A 125 4.76 -5.61 18.03
CA VAL A 125 4.06 -5.39 16.76
C VAL A 125 2.99 -6.45 16.51
N ALA A 126 1.99 -6.10 15.68
CA ALA A 126 0.96 -7.04 15.29
C ALA A 126 1.56 -8.19 14.45
N LEU A 127 0.97 -9.38 14.54
CA LEU A 127 1.35 -10.52 13.68
C LEU A 127 1.26 -10.17 12.18
N ALA A 128 0.26 -9.36 11.81
CA ALA A 128 0.10 -8.84 10.46
C ALA A 128 1.32 -8.04 9.97
N SER A 129 2.07 -7.37 10.86
CA SER A 129 3.29 -6.65 10.48
C SER A 129 4.38 -7.59 9.96
N ALA A 130 4.54 -8.77 10.59
CA ALA A 130 5.48 -9.79 10.14
C ALA A 130 5.05 -10.40 8.78
N TYR A 131 3.76 -10.70 8.61
CA TYR A 131 3.25 -11.17 7.31
C TYR A 131 3.40 -10.13 6.21
N ASN A 132 3.06 -8.87 6.47
CA ASN A 132 3.21 -7.77 5.50
C ASN A 132 4.67 -7.51 5.15
N LEU A 133 5.59 -7.67 6.11
CA LEU A 133 7.03 -7.61 5.87
C LEU A 133 7.44 -8.71 4.89
N LEU A 134 7.14 -9.96 5.19
CA LEU A 134 7.47 -11.09 4.34
C LEU A 134 6.86 -10.99 2.93
N HIS A 135 5.59 -10.59 2.84
CA HIS A 135 4.89 -10.41 1.57
C HIS A 135 5.56 -9.35 0.68
N ARG A 136 6.03 -8.24 1.26
CA ARG A 136 6.72 -7.17 0.51
C ARG A 136 8.08 -7.60 -0.02
N HIS A 137 8.73 -8.56 0.64
CA HIS A 137 9.99 -9.18 0.21
C HIS A 137 9.77 -10.43 -0.64
N GLY A 138 8.56 -10.62 -1.18
CA GLY A 138 8.27 -11.67 -2.15
C GLY A 138 8.21 -13.08 -1.56
N TRP A 139 8.17 -13.21 -0.23
CA TRP A 139 8.06 -14.52 0.39
C TRP A 139 6.71 -15.17 0.09
N ARG A 140 6.75 -16.38 -0.48
CA ARG A 140 5.58 -17.24 -0.71
C ARG A 140 5.71 -18.47 0.17
N LYS A 141 4.59 -18.89 0.76
CA LYS A 141 4.51 -20.14 1.52
C LYS A 141 4.80 -21.31 0.58
N LEU A 142 6.01 -21.84 0.63
CA LEU A 142 6.33 -23.11 -0.02
C LEU A 142 5.58 -24.20 0.73
N ALA A 143 4.64 -24.86 0.05
CA ALA A 143 4.06 -26.08 0.57
C ALA A 143 5.17 -27.14 0.65
N PRO A 144 5.18 -28.01 1.68
CA PRO A 144 6.09 -29.14 1.73
C PRO A 144 5.97 -29.93 0.43
N ASP A 145 7.11 -30.27 -0.17
CA ASP A 145 7.12 -30.98 -1.44
C ASP A 145 6.40 -32.32 -1.27
N LYS A 146 5.56 -32.69 -2.25
CA LYS A 146 4.72 -33.90 -2.14
C LYS A 146 5.55 -35.19 -2.18
N ARG A 147 6.81 -35.09 -2.59
CA ARG A 147 7.72 -36.22 -2.79
C ARG A 147 8.90 -36.13 -1.85
N HIS A 148 9.16 -37.21 -1.13
CA HIS A 148 10.35 -37.33 -0.31
C HIS A 148 11.59 -37.46 -1.22
N PRO A 149 12.73 -36.80 -0.93
CA PRO A 149 13.93 -36.86 -1.78
C PRO A 149 14.50 -38.28 -1.98
N LYS A 150 14.24 -39.19 -1.02
CA LYS A 150 14.58 -40.62 -1.11
C LYS A 150 13.42 -41.50 -1.57
N ALA A 151 12.40 -40.92 -2.18
CA ALA A 151 11.28 -41.69 -2.71
C ALA A 151 11.77 -42.52 -3.90
N ASP A 152 11.79 -43.84 -3.72
CA ASP A 152 12.02 -44.77 -4.82
C ASP A 152 10.68 -45.14 -5.47
N VAL A 153 10.49 -44.68 -6.71
CA VAL A 153 9.22 -44.84 -7.43
C VAL A 153 8.97 -46.31 -7.76
N THR A 154 10.02 -47.09 -8.05
CA THR A 154 9.87 -48.51 -8.36
C THR A 154 9.48 -49.31 -7.12
N ALA A 155 10.15 -49.08 -5.99
CA ALA A 155 9.79 -49.71 -4.71
C ALA A 155 8.36 -49.34 -4.25
N GLN A 156 7.90 -48.11 -4.53
CA GLN A 156 6.52 -47.69 -4.24
C GLN A 156 5.50 -48.38 -5.14
N GLU A 157 5.80 -48.53 -6.43
CA GLU A 157 4.94 -49.24 -7.38
C GLU A 157 4.88 -50.74 -7.08
N ASP A 158 6.01 -51.34 -6.72
CA ASP A 158 6.11 -52.75 -6.34
C ASP A 158 5.37 -53.01 -5.04
N TRP A 159 5.53 -52.13 -4.04
CA TRP A 159 4.73 -52.20 -2.83
C TRP A 159 3.24 -52.02 -3.14
N ARG A 160 2.86 -51.08 -4.02
CA ARG A 160 1.44 -50.89 -4.37
C ARG A 160 0.83 -52.11 -5.06
N LYS A 161 1.59 -52.80 -5.92
CA LYS A 161 1.16 -54.02 -6.61
C LYS A 161 1.13 -55.24 -5.68
N ASN A 162 2.08 -55.33 -4.75
CA ASN A 162 2.25 -56.49 -3.87
C ASN A 162 1.69 -56.29 -2.45
N SER A 163 1.16 -55.10 -2.14
CA SER A 163 0.57 -54.83 -0.84
C SER A 163 -0.70 -55.67 -0.65
N PRO A 164 -0.88 -56.32 0.52
CA PRO A 164 -2.12 -57.03 0.82
C PRO A 164 -3.29 -56.05 0.73
N ALA A 165 -4.39 -56.46 0.10
CA ALA A 165 -5.64 -55.70 0.17
C ALA A 165 -5.95 -55.45 1.65
N SER A 166 -6.12 -54.18 2.02
CA SER A 166 -6.40 -53.79 3.41
C SER A 166 -7.48 -54.68 3.99
N SER A 167 -7.21 -55.27 5.16
CA SER A 167 -8.20 -56.01 5.95
C SER A 167 -9.51 -55.22 5.97
N GLY A 168 -10.62 -55.87 5.62
CA GLY A 168 -11.93 -55.25 5.49
C GLY A 168 -12.25 -54.36 6.69
N LYS A 169 -12.94 -53.24 6.43
CA LYS A 169 -13.41 -52.28 7.45
C LYS A 169 -13.84 -53.04 8.70
N SER A 170 -13.14 -52.83 9.81
CA SER A 170 -13.67 -53.28 11.09
C SER A 170 -15.01 -52.55 11.28
N THR A 171 -16.08 -53.33 11.38
CA THR A 171 -17.34 -52.85 11.92
C THR A 171 -17.10 -52.59 13.39
N GLY A 172 -16.52 -51.43 13.69
CA GLY A 172 -16.41 -50.94 15.05
C GLY A 172 -17.82 -50.85 15.63
N SER A 173 -18.19 -51.83 16.45
CA SER A 173 -19.35 -51.76 17.34
C SER A 173 -19.04 -50.71 18.41
N GLY A 174 -19.15 -49.43 18.04
CA GLY A 174 -19.15 -48.34 18.99
C GLY A 174 -20.43 -48.43 19.82
N LYS A 175 -20.31 -48.79 21.11
CA LYS A 175 -21.42 -48.64 22.06
C LYS A 175 -21.92 -47.19 22.02
N ALA A 176 -23.23 -47.05 21.94
CA ALA A 176 -23.90 -45.75 21.93
C ALA A 176 -23.62 -44.94 23.22
N LYS A 177 -23.22 -43.69 22.98
CA LYS A 177 -23.22 -42.46 23.78
C LYS A 177 -23.85 -42.49 25.20
N VAL A 178 -23.22 -41.75 26.12
CA VAL A 178 -23.97 -40.90 27.08
C VAL A 178 -23.45 -39.47 26.92
N ARG A 179 -24.34 -38.52 26.60
CA ARG A 179 -24.09 -37.08 26.75
C ARG A 179 -24.46 -36.74 28.19
N SER A 180 -23.51 -36.29 28.99
CA SER A 180 -23.81 -35.56 30.22
C SER A 180 -24.25 -34.15 29.85
N GLY A 181 -25.36 -33.72 30.45
CA GLY A 181 -25.87 -32.35 30.40
C GLY A 181 -25.03 -31.36 31.19
#